data_AF-G4YQE6-F1
#
_entry.id   AF-G4YQE6-F1
#
_cell.length_a   1.000
_cell.length_b   1.000
_cell.length_c   1.000
_cell.angle_alpha   90.00
_cell.angle_beta   90.00
_cell.angle_gamma   90.00
#
_symmetry.space_group_name_H-M   'P 1'
#
loop_
_entity.id
_entity.type
_entity.pdbx_description
1 polymer ?
#
loop_
_entity_poly.entity_id
_entity_poly.type
_entity_poly.pdbx_seq_one_letter_code
_entity_poly.pdbx_strand_id
1 'polypeptide(L)'
;MLSPSLSSSLPSPTVPAMSSRLPHLNSFVVLTKKSSGRRLARRRGSIASSSCSTASNSSDDESEDAASDLDADDCCVAYESYAAVAKRSTQPALERAHSNLRWSDLQRSQDTAEVAGLLAALRLKRRHTRDGQALELAALELCFEFLSLPELQAAAHVCTAFHDVVTASEMLFTGLYSRQWRSKMLPETYVTLPYCDQLALCAARPADAAYELSTRSAVTHLPDGKYQVTNNSMLRNFDKGAVDSVRGAEKLPVLSCARALHKSISYFEVSLKGCGSVGLASISDAATRNAYGFGSGEHVGWKGVSYGYHGNDGDFVFNDGAKPYGGEWKAFGPSWGRASAQPGKQEEDQAPTFTVGCGLDADKHQVFFTLNGKMVGAAPTTVLPGDYAAAVSMHAFGDQAVINAGAAPFLFDIEGFCASS
;
A
#
# COMPACT_ATOMS: atom_id res chain seq x y z
N MET A 1 3.27 17.99 64.55
CA MET A 1 3.43 16.52 64.52
C MET A 1 2.37 15.96 63.58
N LEU A 2 2.84 15.17 62.61
CA LEU A 2 2.15 14.16 61.79
C LEU A 2 1.14 14.62 60.71
N SER A 3 1.68 14.70 59.49
CA SER A 3 0.99 14.57 58.20
C SER A 3 0.51 13.13 57.97
N PRO A 4 -0.64 12.89 57.31
CA PRO A 4 -0.97 11.56 56.80
C PRO A 4 -0.46 11.40 55.36
N SER A 5 0.46 10.45 55.17
CA SER A 5 0.87 9.92 53.88
C SER A 5 -0.17 8.92 53.37
N LEU A 6 -0.82 9.22 52.24
CA LEU A 6 -1.61 8.24 51.50
C LEU A 6 -0.69 7.55 50.48
N SER A 7 -0.43 6.27 50.68
CA SER A 7 0.30 5.43 49.74
C SER A 7 -0.63 5.02 48.59
N SER A 8 -0.25 5.36 47.36
CA SER A 8 -0.87 4.85 46.14
C SER A 8 -0.21 3.53 45.75
N SER A 9 -0.92 2.41 45.89
CA SER A 9 -0.54 1.14 45.27
C SER A 9 -1.40 0.93 44.02
N LEU A 10 -0.92 1.42 42.88
CA LEU A 10 -1.43 1.01 41.57
C LEU A 10 -0.84 -0.36 41.20
N PRO A 11 -1.62 -1.31 40.65
CA PRO A 11 -1.06 -2.54 40.10
C PRO A 11 -0.27 -2.22 38.83
N SER A 12 0.95 -2.76 38.75
CA SER A 12 1.82 -2.69 37.56
C SER A 12 1.10 -3.27 36.34
N PRO A 13 1.11 -2.61 35.17
CA PRO A 13 0.56 -3.17 33.96
C PRO A 13 1.42 -4.35 33.49
N THR A 14 0.80 -5.53 33.43
CA THR A 14 1.37 -6.70 32.78
C THR A 14 1.47 -6.42 31.28
N VAL A 15 2.69 -6.23 30.78
CA VAL A 15 2.96 -6.10 29.34
C VAL A 15 2.69 -7.45 28.67
N PRO A 16 1.75 -7.57 27.71
CA PRO A 16 1.69 -8.74 26.87
C PRO A 16 2.87 -8.68 25.89
N ALA A 17 3.77 -9.64 25.99
CA ALA A 17 4.82 -9.86 25.01
C ALA A 17 4.21 -10.28 23.67
N MET A 18 3.91 -9.33 22.79
CA MET A 18 3.54 -9.58 21.41
C MET A 18 4.71 -9.26 20.49
N SER A 19 5.58 -10.25 20.29
CA SER A 19 6.47 -10.32 19.14
C SER A 19 6.04 -11.49 18.27
N SER A 20 4.94 -11.33 17.52
CA SER A 20 4.73 -12.13 16.32
C SER A 20 5.40 -11.41 15.15
N ARG A 21 6.72 -11.58 15.03
CA ARG A 21 7.39 -11.26 13.76
C ARG A 21 6.69 -12.05 12.66
N LEU A 22 6.27 -11.36 11.61
CA LEU A 22 5.90 -12.01 10.35
C LEU A 22 7.06 -12.94 9.94
N PRO A 23 6.78 -14.18 9.52
CA PRO A 23 7.84 -15.10 9.10
C PRO A 23 8.55 -14.50 7.88
N HIS A 24 9.81 -14.08 8.07
CA HIS A 24 10.69 -13.71 6.96
C HIS A 24 10.80 -14.90 6.00
N LEU A 25 10.34 -14.70 4.77
CA LEU A 25 10.68 -15.57 3.66
C LEU A 25 12.10 -15.24 3.24
N ASN A 26 13.06 -16.11 3.60
CA ASN A 26 14.39 -16.05 3.03
C ASN A 26 14.32 -16.52 1.57
N SER A 27 14.00 -15.60 0.66
CA SER A 27 14.02 -15.86 -0.77
C SER A 27 15.41 -15.53 -1.30
N PHE A 28 16.07 -16.50 -1.92
CA PHE A 28 17.33 -16.28 -2.63
C PHE A 28 17.08 -16.52 -4.11
N VAL A 29 17.46 -15.56 -4.96
CA VAL A 29 17.51 -15.76 -6.40
C VAL A 29 18.95 -16.06 -6.78
N VAL A 30 19.19 -17.26 -7.31
CA VAL A 30 20.50 -17.67 -7.81
C VAL A 30 20.49 -17.54 -9.34
N LEU A 31 21.17 -16.51 -9.85
CA LEU A 31 21.43 -16.38 -11.28
C LEU A 31 22.71 -17.16 -11.61
N THR A 32 22.58 -18.32 -12.25
CA THR A 32 23.75 -19.06 -12.74
C THR A 32 24.04 -18.68 -14.19
N LYS A 33 25.19 -18.06 -14.42
CA LYS A 33 25.72 -17.85 -15.78
C LYS A 33 26.42 -19.14 -16.21
N LYS A 34 25.82 -19.91 -17.11
CA LYS A 34 26.53 -21.00 -17.77
C LYS A 34 27.54 -20.38 -18.74
N SER A 35 28.83 -20.66 -18.56
CA SER A 35 29.81 -20.42 -19.61
C SER A 35 29.45 -21.34 -20.79
N SER A 36 29.25 -20.78 -21.98
CA SER A 36 29.11 -21.59 -23.19
C SER A 36 30.45 -22.28 -23.42
N GLY A 37 30.55 -23.53 -22.97
CA GLY A 37 31.76 -24.32 -23.13
C GLY A 37 32.03 -24.53 -24.62
N ARG A 38 33.07 -23.86 -25.15
CA ARG A 38 33.68 -24.24 -26.43
C ARG A 38 34.04 -25.72 -26.34
N ARG A 39 33.35 -26.58 -27.09
CA ARG A 39 33.79 -27.97 -27.31
C ARG A 39 35.10 -27.90 -28.09
N LEU A 40 36.23 -27.97 -27.39
CA LEU A 40 37.53 -28.22 -28.01
C LEU A 40 37.48 -29.62 -28.66
N ALA A 41 37.44 -29.63 -29.99
CA ALA A 41 37.55 -30.83 -30.79
C ALA A 41 38.91 -31.50 -30.54
N ARG A 42 38.86 -32.67 -29.92
CA ARG A 42 40.01 -33.53 -29.62
C ARG A 42 40.44 -34.24 -30.91
N ARG A 43 41.48 -33.76 -31.61
CA ARG A 43 42.14 -34.52 -32.69
C ARG A 43 43.35 -35.28 -32.13
N ARG A 44 43.30 -36.61 -32.22
CA ARG A 44 44.44 -37.53 -32.12
C ARG A 44 45.15 -37.61 -33.48
N GLY A 45 46.47 -37.70 -33.47
CA GLY A 45 47.30 -38.08 -34.61
C GLY A 45 48.78 -37.91 -34.30
N SER A 46 49.49 -39.02 -34.18
CA SER A 46 50.91 -39.12 -33.83
C SER A 46 51.79 -39.31 -35.08
N ILE A 47 53.10 -39.11 -34.91
CA ILE A 47 54.28 -39.74 -35.58
C ILE A 47 55.13 -38.83 -36.51
N ALA A 48 56.31 -38.47 -35.94
CA ALA A 48 57.70 -38.61 -36.41
C ALA A 48 58.34 -37.72 -37.51
N SER A 49 59.38 -37.01 -37.05
CA SER A 49 60.79 -37.02 -37.51
C SER A 49 61.34 -36.04 -38.55
N SER A 50 62.44 -35.41 -38.09
CA SER A 50 63.72 -35.05 -38.74
C SER A 50 63.87 -33.78 -39.60
N SER A 51 64.55 -32.81 -38.96
CA SER A 51 65.89 -32.25 -39.31
C SER A 51 66.11 -31.29 -40.49
N CYS A 52 66.79 -30.19 -40.11
CA CYS A 52 67.82 -29.37 -40.77
C CYS A 52 67.51 -28.41 -41.95
N SER A 53 67.60 -27.10 -41.59
CA SER A 53 68.51 -26.07 -42.16
C SER A 53 68.10 -25.19 -43.36
N THR A 54 68.15 -23.88 -43.04
CA THR A 54 68.72 -22.73 -43.78
C THR A 54 68.00 -22.09 -44.99
N ALA A 55 67.78 -20.79 -44.81
CA ALA A 55 68.07 -19.66 -45.71
C ALA A 55 66.96 -19.09 -46.63
N SER A 56 66.57 -17.87 -46.26
CA SER A 56 66.46 -16.63 -47.07
C SER A 56 65.34 -16.40 -48.10
N ASN A 57 64.75 -15.21 -47.91
CA ASN A 57 64.33 -14.18 -48.87
C ASN A 57 62.91 -14.15 -49.46
N SER A 58 62.31 -12.96 -49.27
CA SER A 58 61.50 -12.13 -50.20
C SER A 58 60.24 -12.75 -50.79
N SER A 59 59.16 -12.04 -51.06
CA SER A 59 58.61 -10.70 -50.81
C SER A 59 57.22 -10.76 -51.49
N ASP A 60 56.31 -9.86 -51.12
CA ASP A 60 55.16 -9.45 -51.94
C ASP A 60 54.04 -10.52 -52.10
N ASP A 61 52.77 -10.19 -52.29
CA ASP A 61 51.93 -9.02 -52.06
C ASP A 61 50.49 -9.56 -52.26
N GLU A 62 49.54 -8.73 -51.87
CA GLU A 62 48.11 -8.91 -51.66
C GLU A 62 47.24 -9.72 -52.66
N SER A 63 46.09 -10.11 -52.11
CA SER A 63 44.73 -10.09 -52.69
C SER A 63 44.02 -11.40 -53.07
N GLU A 64 43.04 -11.70 -52.20
CA GLU A 64 41.60 -11.95 -52.46
C GLU A 64 41.10 -13.21 -53.17
N ASP A 65 39.94 -13.63 -52.67
CA ASP A 65 38.95 -14.55 -53.22
C ASP A 65 39.17 -16.07 -53.09
N ALA A 66 38.67 -16.63 -51.98
CA ALA A 66 37.89 -17.87 -52.05
C ALA A 66 36.97 -18.03 -50.84
N ALA A 67 35.68 -18.16 -51.15
CA ALA A 67 34.59 -18.49 -50.26
C ALA A 67 34.90 -19.66 -49.31
N SER A 68 34.54 -19.51 -48.04
CA SER A 68 34.20 -20.66 -47.20
C SER A 68 33.18 -20.26 -46.15
N ASP A 69 32.13 -21.09 -46.08
CA ASP A 69 31.09 -21.13 -45.05
C ASP A 69 31.60 -20.73 -43.67
N LEU A 70 31.03 -19.66 -43.12
CA LEU A 70 31.06 -19.43 -41.69
C LEU A 70 29.67 -19.73 -41.14
N ASP A 71 29.59 -20.92 -40.54
CA ASP A 71 28.54 -21.32 -39.61
C ASP A 71 28.13 -20.14 -38.73
N ALA A 72 26.86 -19.74 -38.85
CA ALA A 72 26.20 -18.88 -37.88
C ALA A 72 26.03 -19.70 -36.59
N ASP A 73 27.10 -19.78 -35.80
CA ASP A 73 27.10 -20.40 -34.48
C ASP A 73 26.34 -19.46 -33.53
N ASP A 74 25.02 -19.67 -33.48
CA ASP A 74 24.05 -19.05 -32.58
C ASP A 74 24.57 -19.12 -31.13
N CYS A 75 25.18 -18.04 -30.66
CA CYS A 75 25.45 -17.83 -29.24
C CYS A 75 24.14 -17.48 -28.51
N CYS A 76 23.25 -18.47 -28.38
CA CYS A 76 22.12 -18.42 -27.47
C CYS A 76 22.65 -18.46 -26.03
N VAL A 77 22.83 -17.28 -25.41
CA VAL A 77 23.11 -17.18 -23.97
C VAL A 77 21.82 -17.52 -23.22
N ALA A 78 21.72 -18.76 -22.75
CA ALA A 78 20.59 -19.22 -21.94
C ALA A 78 20.81 -18.86 -20.46
N TYR A 79 20.06 -17.88 -19.96
CA TYR A 79 19.91 -17.64 -18.53
C TYR A 79 18.75 -18.49 -18.01
N GLU A 80 19.02 -19.43 -17.10
CA GLU A 80 17.97 -20.11 -16.35
C GLU A 80 17.69 -19.30 -15.08
N SER A 81 16.64 -18.47 -15.11
CA SER A 81 16.14 -17.77 -13.93
C SER A 81 15.20 -18.69 -13.14
N TYR A 82 15.59 -19.10 -11.94
CA TYR A 82 14.73 -19.84 -11.02
C TYR A 82 14.29 -18.93 -9.87
N ALA A 83 13.03 -18.48 -9.92
CA ALA A 83 12.37 -17.89 -8.75
C ALA A 83 11.71 -19.03 -7.95
N ALA A 84 12.28 -19.40 -6.81
CA ALA A 84 11.65 -20.36 -5.90
C ALA A 84 10.65 -19.62 -5.00
N VAL A 85 9.38 -19.60 -5.39
CA VAL A 85 8.30 -19.13 -4.49
C VAL A 85 7.99 -20.26 -3.50
N ALA A 86 8.47 -20.14 -2.26
CA ALA A 86 8.10 -21.07 -1.20
C ALA A 86 6.66 -20.78 -0.73
N LYS A 87 5.66 -21.41 -1.35
CA LYS A 87 4.27 -21.42 -0.85
C LYS A 87 4.17 -22.47 0.25
N ARG A 88 3.93 -22.09 1.52
CA ARG A 88 3.64 -23.09 2.58
C ARG A 88 2.16 -23.45 2.61
N SER A 89 1.91 -24.74 2.41
CA SER A 89 0.66 -25.46 2.67
C SER A 89 0.25 -25.35 4.14
N THR A 90 -1.03 -25.11 4.39
CA THR A 90 -1.66 -25.13 5.72
C THR A 90 -1.88 -26.56 6.17
N GLN A 91 -0.94 -27.14 6.92
CA GLN A 91 -1.18 -28.37 7.70
C GLN A 91 -0.76 -28.23 9.17
N PRO A 92 -1.45 -28.92 10.10
CA PRO A 92 -1.32 -28.69 11.54
C PRO A 92 0.03 -29.13 12.12
N ALA A 93 0.43 -28.46 13.20
CA ALA A 93 1.79 -28.36 13.70
C ALA A 93 2.37 -29.59 14.46
N LEU A 94 1.77 -30.78 14.38
CA LEU A 94 2.15 -31.87 15.30
C LEU A 94 3.23 -32.85 14.82
N GLU A 95 3.69 -32.75 13.57
CA GLU A 95 4.82 -33.56 13.08
C GLU A 95 5.86 -32.68 12.38
N ARG A 96 6.68 -31.98 13.16
CA ARG A 96 7.95 -31.39 12.66
C ARG A 96 9.12 -32.19 13.20
N ALA A 97 9.46 -33.27 12.52
CA ALA A 97 10.86 -33.69 12.42
C ALA A 97 11.45 -33.04 11.16
N HIS A 98 12.64 -32.49 11.29
CA HIS A 98 13.43 -31.79 10.28
C HIS A 98 13.33 -32.39 8.86
N SER A 99 12.40 -31.91 8.03
CA SER A 99 12.47 -32.12 6.60
C SER A 99 13.32 -31.00 5.99
N ASN A 100 14.59 -31.31 5.72
CA ASN A 100 15.42 -30.50 4.85
C ASN A 100 14.78 -30.51 3.46
N LEU A 101 14.23 -29.37 3.03
CA LEU A 101 13.83 -29.13 1.64
C LEU A 101 15.01 -29.45 0.73
N ARG A 102 14.88 -30.47 -0.11
CA ARG A 102 15.88 -30.84 -1.11
C ARG A 102 15.57 -30.12 -2.42
N TRP A 103 16.61 -29.81 -3.19
CA TRP A 103 16.51 -29.14 -4.49
C TRP A 103 15.55 -29.84 -5.48
N SER A 104 15.41 -31.17 -5.36
CA SER A 104 14.47 -31.99 -6.12
C SER A 104 12.99 -31.66 -5.86
N ASP A 105 12.68 -31.13 -4.69
CA ASP A 105 11.30 -30.89 -4.24
C ASP A 105 10.70 -29.66 -4.95
N LEU A 106 11.55 -28.74 -5.43
CA LEU A 106 11.16 -27.56 -6.22
C LEU A 106 10.98 -27.87 -7.72
N GLN A 107 11.41 -29.06 -8.18
CA GLN A 107 11.31 -29.46 -9.59
C GLN A 107 9.99 -30.19 -9.93
N ARG A 108 9.07 -30.33 -8.96
CA ARG A 108 7.76 -30.98 -9.15
C ARG A 108 6.61 -29.97 -9.15
N SER A 109 6.52 -29.15 -10.19
CA SER A 109 5.21 -28.84 -10.76
C SER A 109 5.34 -28.78 -12.28
N GLN A 110 5.17 -29.95 -12.90
CA GLN A 110 4.88 -30.02 -14.32
C GLN A 110 3.46 -29.52 -14.54
N ASP A 111 3.38 -28.55 -15.45
CA ASP A 111 2.23 -28.22 -16.28
C ASP A 111 1.13 -27.34 -15.66
N THR A 112 1.07 -26.10 -16.16
CA THR A 112 -0.19 -25.40 -16.41
C THR A 112 0.02 -24.52 -17.65
N ALA A 113 -0.90 -24.62 -18.61
CA ALA A 113 -0.92 -23.79 -19.83
C ALA A 113 -0.87 -22.27 -19.54
N GLU A 114 -1.22 -21.87 -18.32
CA GLU A 114 -1.10 -20.49 -17.81
C GLU A 114 0.36 -20.02 -17.70
N VAL A 115 1.27 -20.87 -17.22
CA VAL A 115 2.71 -20.55 -17.17
C VAL A 115 3.27 -20.46 -18.59
N ALA A 116 2.81 -21.33 -19.50
CA ALA A 116 3.17 -21.24 -20.91
C ALA A 116 2.65 -19.95 -21.57
N GLY A 117 1.43 -19.51 -21.21
CA GLY A 117 0.85 -18.24 -21.65
C GLY A 117 1.60 -17.01 -21.11
N LEU A 118 1.95 -17.01 -19.83
CA LEU A 118 2.77 -15.95 -19.21
C LEU A 118 4.16 -15.87 -19.86
N LEU A 119 4.80 -17.02 -20.08
CA LEU A 119 6.09 -17.09 -20.77
C LEU A 119 5.99 -16.67 -22.24
N ALA A 120 4.88 -16.95 -22.92
CA ALA A 120 4.63 -16.47 -24.28
C ALA A 120 4.43 -14.95 -24.33
N ALA A 121 3.70 -14.36 -23.39
CA ALA A 121 3.52 -12.92 -23.26
C ALA A 121 4.85 -12.21 -22.95
N LEU A 122 5.66 -12.76 -22.04
CA LEU A 122 7.01 -12.27 -21.75
C LEU A 122 7.95 -12.41 -22.96
N ARG A 123 7.82 -13.48 -23.75
CA ARG A 123 8.56 -13.65 -25.01
C ARG A 123 8.14 -12.66 -26.09
N LEU A 124 6.89 -12.20 -26.10
CA LEU A 124 6.45 -11.14 -27.01
C LEU A 124 7.09 -9.79 -26.66
N LYS A 125 7.18 -9.44 -25.36
CA LYS A 125 7.96 -8.27 -24.91
C LYS A 125 9.46 -8.38 -25.21
N ARG A 126 10.04 -9.60 -25.18
CA ARG A 126 11.46 -9.86 -25.52
C ARG A 126 11.85 -9.58 -26.98
N ARG A 127 10.91 -9.58 -27.94
CA ARG A 127 11.28 -9.41 -29.36
C ARG A 127 11.78 -8.01 -29.73
N HIS A 128 11.73 -7.04 -28.80
CA HIS A 128 12.17 -5.67 -29.05
C HIS A 128 13.54 -5.29 -28.48
N THR A 129 14.25 -6.19 -27.78
CA THR A 129 15.59 -5.90 -27.25
C THR A 129 16.63 -6.87 -27.83
N ARG A 130 17.33 -6.43 -28.88
CA ARG A 130 18.38 -7.20 -29.57
C ARG A 130 19.72 -7.22 -28.83
N ASP A 131 19.84 -6.56 -27.69
CA ASP A 131 21.06 -6.49 -26.88
C ASP A 131 21.01 -7.42 -25.66
N GLY A 132 22.00 -8.30 -25.51
CA GLY A 132 22.10 -9.23 -24.38
C GLY A 132 22.12 -8.55 -23.00
N GLN A 133 22.59 -7.30 -22.93
CA GLN A 133 22.57 -6.48 -21.72
C GLN A 133 21.14 -6.14 -21.27
N ALA A 134 20.21 -5.93 -22.21
CA ALA A 134 18.81 -5.67 -21.88
C ALA A 134 18.10 -6.91 -21.30
N LEU A 135 18.55 -8.12 -21.68
CA LEU A 135 18.02 -9.37 -21.13
C LEU A 135 18.48 -9.59 -19.67
N GLU A 136 19.73 -9.25 -19.35
CA GLU A 136 20.27 -9.34 -17.99
C GLU A 136 19.55 -8.37 -17.04
N LEU A 137 19.32 -7.12 -17.47
CA LEU A 137 18.58 -6.13 -16.67
C LEU A 137 17.12 -6.54 -16.45
N ALA A 138 16.45 -7.07 -17.47
CA ALA A 138 15.09 -7.58 -17.35
C ALA A 138 15.00 -8.80 -16.40
N ALA A 139 16.02 -9.67 -16.41
CA ALA A 139 16.07 -10.80 -15.47
C ALA A 139 16.24 -10.30 -14.03
N LEU A 140 17.09 -9.29 -13.79
CA LEU A 140 17.25 -8.67 -12.48
C LEU A 140 15.95 -8.01 -12.00
N GLU A 141 15.24 -7.29 -12.86
CA GLU A 141 13.95 -6.66 -12.52
C GLU A 141 12.93 -7.70 -12.03
N LEU A 142 12.81 -8.85 -12.73
CA LEU A 142 11.96 -9.95 -12.30
C LEU A 142 12.37 -10.54 -10.94
N CYS A 143 13.67 -10.55 -10.63
CA CYS A 143 14.15 -10.99 -9.33
C CYS A 143 13.80 -9.98 -8.24
N PHE A 144 13.90 -8.69 -8.55
CA PHE A 144 13.66 -7.59 -7.62
C PHE A 144 12.17 -7.36 -7.35
N GLU A 145 11.28 -7.84 -8.21
CA GLU A 145 9.83 -7.71 -8.04
C GLU A 145 9.34 -8.24 -6.67
N PHE A 146 10.02 -9.22 -6.09
CA PHE A 146 9.66 -9.83 -4.82
C PHE A 146 10.31 -9.19 -3.58
N LEU A 147 11.19 -8.20 -3.79
CA LEU A 147 11.86 -7.51 -2.71
C LEU A 147 10.92 -6.52 -2.02
N SER A 148 11.09 -6.40 -0.71
CA SER A 148 10.47 -5.34 0.09
C SER A 148 11.11 -3.98 -0.20
N LEU A 149 10.46 -2.90 0.25
CA LEU A 149 10.98 -1.55 0.09
C LEU A 149 12.42 -1.38 0.64
N PRO A 150 12.75 -1.84 1.88
CA PRO A 150 14.12 -1.74 2.38
C PRO A 150 15.13 -2.57 1.56
N GLU A 151 14.72 -3.72 1.04
CA GLU A 151 15.58 -4.59 0.22
C GLU A 151 15.84 -3.98 -1.17
N LEU A 152 14.85 -3.33 -1.79
CA LEU A 152 15.03 -2.57 -3.03
C LEU A 152 16.01 -1.40 -2.82
N GLN A 153 15.85 -0.66 -1.72
CA GLN A 153 16.79 0.42 -1.36
C GLN A 153 18.20 -0.12 -1.14
N ALA A 154 18.34 -1.23 -0.41
CA ALA A 154 19.64 -1.88 -0.22
C ALA A 154 20.25 -2.36 -1.55
N ALA A 155 19.44 -2.95 -2.44
CA ALA A 155 19.87 -3.39 -3.76
C ALA A 155 20.45 -2.23 -4.59
N ALA A 156 19.81 -1.05 -4.54
CA ALA A 156 20.30 0.15 -5.23
C ALA A 156 21.70 0.61 -4.76
N HIS A 157 22.17 0.16 -3.60
CA HIS A 157 23.50 0.47 -3.07
C HIS A 157 24.55 -0.61 -3.33
N VAL A 158 24.19 -1.75 -3.94
CA VAL A 158 25.12 -2.88 -4.15
C VAL A 158 26.12 -2.61 -5.28
N CYS A 159 25.63 -2.26 -6.47
CA CYS A 159 26.44 -1.97 -7.65
C CYS A 159 25.66 -1.13 -8.66
N THR A 160 26.35 -0.58 -9.67
CA THR A 160 25.74 0.24 -10.73
C THR A 160 24.61 -0.48 -11.45
N ALA A 161 24.77 -1.75 -11.81
CA ALA A 161 23.72 -2.49 -12.50
C ALA A 161 22.43 -2.63 -11.65
N PHE A 162 22.57 -2.86 -10.34
CA PHE A 162 21.40 -2.96 -9.45
C PHE A 162 20.75 -1.60 -9.25
N HIS A 163 21.58 -0.57 -9.05
CA HIS A 163 21.12 0.81 -9.01
C HIS A 163 20.30 1.17 -10.25
N ASP A 164 20.82 0.86 -11.45
CA ASP A 164 20.15 1.18 -12.71
C ASP A 164 18.83 0.43 -12.86
N VAL A 165 18.76 -0.86 -12.51
CA VAL A 165 17.50 -1.63 -12.52
C VAL A 165 16.49 -1.03 -11.54
N VAL A 166 16.90 -0.73 -10.31
CA VAL A 166 15.97 -0.21 -9.28
C VAL A 166 15.48 1.20 -9.64
N THR A 167 16.35 2.07 -10.15
CA THR A 167 16.02 3.47 -10.40
C THR A 167 15.36 3.72 -11.75
N ALA A 168 15.60 2.87 -12.76
CA ALA A 168 15.00 2.99 -14.09
C ALA A 168 13.75 2.12 -14.28
N SER A 169 13.45 1.19 -13.37
CA SER A 169 12.24 0.36 -13.47
C SER A 169 10.98 1.18 -13.23
N GLU A 170 10.03 1.04 -14.16
CA GLU A 170 8.67 1.58 -14.05
C GLU A 170 7.75 0.67 -13.21
N MET A 171 8.18 -0.57 -12.94
CA MET A 171 7.32 -1.64 -12.41
C MET A 171 7.64 -2.03 -10.97
N LEU A 172 8.87 -1.83 -10.49
CA LEU A 172 9.27 -2.32 -9.17
C LEU A 172 8.50 -1.62 -8.04
N PHE A 173 8.57 -0.28 -7.97
CA PHE A 173 7.87 0.46 -6.92
C PHE A 173 6.36 0.50 -7.13
N THR A 174 5.91 0.69 -8.37
CA THR A 174 4.48 0.73 -8.70
C THR A 174 3.81 -0.63 -8.47
N GLY A 175 4.49 -1.73 -8.79
CA GLY A 175 4.07 -3.09 -8.50
C GLY A 175 4.05 -3.36 -7.00
N LEU A 176 5.10 -2.97 -6.28
CA LEU A 176 5.14 -3.06 -4.82
C LEU A 176 3.97 -2.33 -4.17
N TYR A 177 3.73 -1.08 -4.57
CA TYR A 177 2.61 -0.28 -4.08
C TYR A 177 1.26 -0.93 -4.38
N SER A 178 1.05 -1.34 -5.65
CA SER A 178 -0.22 -1.91 -6.09
C SER A 178 -0.57 -3.17 -5.29
N ARG A 179 0.37 -4.10 -5.13
CA ARG A 179 0.13 -5.34 -4.36
C ARG A 179 -0.36 -5.10 -2.93
N GLN A 180 0.01 -3.97 -2.33
CA GLN A 180 -0.33 -3.65 -0.96
C GLN A 180 -1.61 -2.80 -0.85
N TRP A 181 -1.80 -1.85 -1.77
CA TRP A 181 -2.76 -0.76 -1.57
C TRP A 181 -3.90 -0.72 -2.58
N ARG A 182 -3.82 -1.50 -3.67
CA ARG A 182 -4.72 -1.32 -4.82
C ARG A 182 -4.94 -2.62 -5.60
N SER A 183 -6.19 -2.91 -5.96
CA SER A 183 -6.51 -4.08 -6.81
C SER A 183 -6.41 -3.83 -8.31
N LYS A 184 -6.35 -2.57 -8.72
CA LYS A 184 -6.20 -2.11 -10.11
C LYS A 184 -4.78 -1.65 -10.37
N MET A 185 -4.37 -1.59 -11.64
CA MET A 185 -3.12 -0.91 -11.99
C MET A 185 -3.16 0.56 -11.56
N LEU A 186 -2.01 1.08 -11.17
CA LEU A 186 -1.83 2.50 -10.91
C LEU A 186 -2.03 3.30 -12.21
N PRO A 187 -2.55 4.53 -12.13
CA PRO A 187 -2.53 5.47 -13.25
C PRO A 187 -1.13 5.65 -13.83
N GLU A 188 -1.03 5.83 -15.15
CA GLU A 188 0.23 6.01 -15.88
C GLU A 188 1.10 7.13 -15.28
N THR A 189 0.46 8.19 -14.77
CA THR A 189 1.13 9.30 -14.07
C THR A 189 2.07 8.84 -12.96
N TYR A 190 1.75 7.76 -12.24
CA TYR A 190 2.62 7.21 -11.19
C TYR A 190 3.75 6.34 -11.73
N VAL A 191 3.51 5.69 -12.87
CA VAL A 191 4.46 4.78 -13.53
C VAL A 191 5.63 5.56 -14.12
N THR A 192 5.36 6.75 -14.63
CA THR A 192 6.37 7.64 -15.23
C THR A 192 7.04 8.57 -14.21
N LEU A 193 6.78 8.41 -12.91
CA LEU A 193 7.39 9.27 -11.89
C LEU A 193 8.90 9.04 -11.80
N PRO A 194 9.70 10.08 -11.50
CA PRO A 194 11.09 9.91 -11.15
C PRO A 194 11.26 8.96 -9.95
N TYR A 195 12.39 8.27 -9.88
CA TYR A 195 12.71 7.32 -8.80
C TYR A 195 12.42 7.86 -7.39
N CYS A 196 12.81 9.10 -7.10
CA CYS A 196 12.59 9.71 -5.78
C CYS A 196 11.09 9.81 -5.41
N ASP A 197 10.23 10.08 -6.39
CA ASP A 197 8.80 10.23 -6.19
C ASP A 197 8.10 8.86 -6.11
N GLN A 198 8.56 7.87 -6.88
CA GLN A 198 8.14 6.47 -6.72
C GLN A 198 8.55 5.91 -5.34
N LEU A 199 9.73 6.29 -4.85
CA LEU A 199 10.18 5.92 -3.51
C LEU A 199 9.27 6.56 -2.45
N ALA A 200 8.92 7.84 -2.61
CA ALA A 200 7.99 8.53 -1.71
C ALA A 200 6.60 7.89 -1.70
N LEU A 201 6.10 7.44 -2.86
CA LEU A 201 4.83 6.71 -3.01
C LEU A 201 4.77 5.48 -2.09
N CYS A 202 5.85 4.69 -2.06
CA CYS A 202 5.94 3.47 -1.25
C CYS A 202 6.30 3.73 0.22
N ALA A 203 7.21 4.65 0.49
CA ALA A 203 7.73 4.89 1.84
C ALA A 203 6.76 5.64 2.76
N ALA A 204 5.90 6.50 2.20
CA ALA A 204 5.07 7.40 3.01
C ALA A 204 3.76 6.78 3.52
N ARG A 205 3.49 5.49 3.27
CA ARG A 205 2.31 4.78 3.76
C ARG A 205 2.71 3.46 4.43
N PRO A 206 3.13 3.50 5.70
CA PRO A 206 3.46 2.29 6.45
C PRO A 206 2.20 1.46 6.71
N ALA A 207 2.30 0.13 6.61
CA ALA A 207 1.19 -0.78 6.96
C ALA A 207 0.85 -0.74 8.46
N ASP A 208 1.82 -0.36 9.29
CA ASP A 208 1.75 -0.35 10.74
C ASP A 208 1.54 1.06 11.32
N ALA A 209 1.31 2.07 10.47
CA ALA A 209 1.05 3.43 10.93
C ALA A 209 -0.24 3.49 11.76
N ALA A 210 -0.11 3.81 13.05
CA ALA A 210 -1.24 4.04 13.93
C ALA A 210 -1.80 5.45 13.75
N TYR A 211 -3.12 5.57 13.72
CA TYR A 211 -3.85 6.84 13.77
C TYR A 211 -4.72 6.85 15.03
N GLU A 212 -4.16 7.36 16.12
CA GLU A 212 -4.83 7.34 17.42
C GLU A 212 -6.17 8.07 17.40
N LEU A 213 -7.15 7.55 18.13
CA LEU A 213 -8.50 8.10 18.21
C LEU A 213 -8.78 8.65 19.61
N SER A 214 -9.33 9.85 19.67
CA SER A 214 -9.99 10.42 20.84
C SER A 214 -11.47 10.05 20.79
N THR A 215 -11.90 9.17 21.68
CA THR A 215 -13.31 8.79 21.86
C THR A 215 -13.52 8.16 23.23
N ARG A 216 -14.76 8.19 23.73
CA ARG A 216 -15.17 7.43 24.92
C ARG A 216 -15.72 6.04 24.60
N SER A 217 -15.91 5.73 23.31
CA SER A 217 -16.38 4.44 22.83
C SER A 217 -15.31 3.36 23.01
N ALA A 218 -15.74 2.10 23.04
CA ALA A 218 -14.83 0.97 22.92
C ALA A 218 -14.18 0.97 21.52
N VAL A 219 -12.85 0.89 21.49
CA VAL A 219 -12.06 0.82 20.25
C VAL A 219 -11.37 -0.53 20.17
N THR A 220 -11.55 -1.23 19.05
CA THR A 220 -10.85 -2.47 18.72
C THR A 220 -9.95 -2.22 17.52
N HIS A 221 -8.66 -2.53 17.66
CA HIS A 221 -7.71 -2.48 16.56
C HIS A 221 -7.85 -3.76 15.73
N LEU A 222 -8.08 -3.59 14.42
CA LEU A 222 -8.21 -4.71 13.49
C LEU A 222 -6.84 -5.11 12.92
N PRO A 223 -6.66 -6.37 12.47
CA PRO A 223 -5.39 -6.83 11.93
C PRO A 223 -4.89 -6.08 10.69
N ASP A 224 -5.79 -5.42 9.96
CA ASP A 224 -5.49 -4.58 8.79
C ASP A 224 -5.24 -3.11 9.16
N GLY A 225 -5.02 -2.81 10.46
CA GLY A 225 -4.72 -1.48 10.98
C GLY A 225 -5.91 -0.53 11.07
N LYS A 226 -7.12 -0.99 10.72
CA LYS A 226 -8.36 -0.21 10.91
C LYS A 226 -8.78 -0.20 12.38
N TYR A 227 -9.68 0.74 12.71
CA TYR A 227 -10.27 0.87 14.04
C TYR A 227 -11.76 0.56 13.97
N GLN A 228 -12.21 -0.46 14.70
CA GLN A 228 -13.63 -0.67 14.93
C GLN A 228 -14.02 0.04 16.23
N VAL A 229 -14.95 0.97 16.11
CA VAL A 229 -15.50 1.75 17.22
C VAL A 229 -16.97 1.39 17.39
N THR A 230 -17.38 1.05 18.60
CA THR A 230 -18.78 0.73 18.92
C THR A 230 -19.33 1.76 19.87
N ASN A 231 -20.45 2.38 19.51
CA ASN A 231 -21.18 3.31 20.36
C ASN A 231 -21.90 2.59 21.51
N ASN A 232 -21.14 2.14 22.51
CA ASN A 232 -21.63 1.41 23.68
C ASN A 232 -21.29 2.09 25.01
N SER A 233 -20.80 3.33 24.98
CA SER A 233 -20.31 4.00 26.18
C SER A 233 -21.43 4.16 27.22
N MET A 234 -21.22 3.59 28.41
CA MET A 234 -22.12 3.69 29.57
C MET A 234 -21.96 5.04 30.32
N LEU A 235 -20.99 5.87 29.94
CA LEU A 235 -20.77 7.22 30.49
C LEU A 235 -21.77 8.26 29.94
N ARG A 236 -22.91 7.80 29.45
CA ARG A 236 -23.98 8.66 28.94
C ARG A 236 -24.67 9.34 30.12
N ASN A 237 -24.88 10.64 30.00
CA ASN A 237 -26.00 11.24 30.72
C ASN A 237 -27.24 10.99 29.86
N PHE A 238 -28.32 10.43 30.44
CA PHE A 238 -29.60 10.23 29.73
C PHE A 238 -30.12 11.55 29.12
N ASP A 239 -29.72 12.69 29.69
CA ASP A 239 -30.07 14.03 29.20
C ASP A 239 -29.34 14.47 27.92
N LYS A 240 -28.19 13.85 27.58
CA LYS A 240 -27.26 14.34 26.53
C LYS A 240 -27.35 13.60 25.19
N GLY A 241 -28.34 12.74 25.01
CA GLY A 241 -28.59 12.04 23.74
C GLY A 241 -27.70 10.83 23.48
N ALA A 242 -28.03 10.07 22.43
CA ALA A 242 -27.39 8.79 22.10
C ALA A 242 -26.11 8.93 21.26
N VAL A 243 -25.76 10.16 20.85
CA VAL A 243 -24.69 10.45 19.91
C VAL A 243 -23.33 10.28 20.58
N ASP A 244 -22.42 9.58 19.92
CA ASP A 244 -21.02 9.51 20.33
C ASP A 244 -20.10 10.05 19.24
N SER A 245 -18.97 10.61 19.67
CA SER A 245 -18.03 11.31 18.83
C SER A 245 -16.67 10.63 18.86
N VAL A 246 -16.08 10.52 17.67
CA VAL A 246 -14.75 10.01 17.41
C VAL A 246 -13.99 11.07 16.64
N ARG A 247 -12.78 11.38 17.07
CA ARG A 247 -11.87 12.28 16.35
C ARG A 247 -10.48 11.67 16.37
N GLY A 248 -9.74 11.74 15.27
CA GLY A 248 -8.31 11.41 15.31
C GLY A 248 -7.55 12.36 16.23
N ALA A 249 -6.58 11.86 17.01
CA ALA A 249 -5.80 12.66 17.95
C ALA A 249 -4.98 13.73 17.23
N GLU A 250 -4.42 13.36 16.07
CA GLU A 250 -3.58 14.20 15.22
C GLU A 250 -4.24 14.54 13.88
N LYS A 251 -3.61 15.45 13.13
CA LYS A 251 -4.06 15.84 11.80
C LYS A 251 -3.99 14.64 10.85
N LEU A 252 -4.90 14.60 9.89
CA LEU A 252 -4.88 13.56 8.88
C LEU A 252 -3.58 13.66 8.05
N PRO A 253 -2.83 12.57 7.92
CA PRO A 253 -1.60 12.58 7.15
C PRO A 253 -1.91 12.78 5.66
N VAL A 254 -1.04 13.53 4.98
CA VAL A 254 -1.05 13.62 3.51
C VAL A 254 -0.75 12.23 2.95
N LEU A 255 -1.60 11.78 2.03
CA LEU A 255 -1.48 10.46 1.41
C LEU A 255 -0.14 10.32 0.66
N SER A 256 0.44 9.12 0.69
CA SER A 256 1.67 8.85 -0.06
C SER A 256 1.52 9.06 -1.56
N CYS A 257 0.37 8.70 -2.13
CA CYS A 257 0.05 8.91 -3.54
C CYS A 257 -0.19 10.39 -3.89
N ALA A 258 -0.58 11.23 -2.94
CA ALA A 258 -0.64 12.67 -3.14
C ALA A 258 0.76 13.28 -3.06
N ARG A 259 1.55 12.88 -2.05
CA ARG A 259 2.93 13.33 -1.85
C ARG A 259 3.83 13.02 -3.04
N ALA A 260 3.71 11.84 -3.62
CA ALA A 260 4.46 11.45 -4.82
C ALA A 260 4.14 12.32 -6.05
N LEU A 261 2.98 12.99 -6.06
CA LEU A 261 2.58 13.95 -7.08
C LEU A 261 2.77 15.40 -6.63
N HIS A 262 3.45 15.63 -5.51
CA HIS A 262 3.65 16.95 -4.91
C HIS A 262 2.33 17.68 -4.58
N LYS A 263 1.30 16.92 -4.17
CA LYS A 263 -0.02 17.41 -3.76
C LYS A 263 -0.25 17.27 -2.25
N SER A 264 -1.05 18.17 -1.70
CA SER A 264 -1.42 18.20 -0.28
C SER A 264 -2.83 17.63 -0.04
N ILE A 265 -3.02 16.35 -0.38
CA ILE A 265 -4.32 15.66 -0.23
C ILE A 265 -4.27 14.64 0.91
N SER A 266 -5.22 14.73 1.83
CA SER A 266 -5.47 13.75 2.90
C SER A 266 -6.84 13.11 2.71
N TYR A 267 -7.01 11.85 3.12
CA TYR A 267 -8.27 11.11 2.96
C TYR A 267 -8.41 9.98 3.99
N PHE A 268 -9.64 9.72 4.43
CA PHE A 268 -9.99 8.55 5.24
C PHE A 268 -11.37 8.02 4.84
N GLU A 269 -11.64 6.77 5.19
CA GLU A 269 -12.95 6.13 5.00
C GLU A 269 -13.50 5.61 6.31
N VAL A 270 -14.84 5.61 6.40
CA VAL A 270 -15.58 5.07 7.54
C VAL A 270 -16.68 4.17 7.01
N SER A 271 -16.63 2.89 7.36
CA SER A 271 -17.73 1.96 7.15
C SER A 271 -18.65 1.98 8.37
N LEU A 272 -19.85 2.51 8.21
CA LEU A 272 -20.83 2.70 9.28
C LEU A 272 -21.97 1.69 9.17
N LYS A 273 -22.21 0.96 10.26
CA LYS A 273 -23.43 0.20 10.51
C LYS A 273 -24.27 1.03 11.49
N GLY A 274 -25.27 1.74 10.97
CA GLY A 274 -26.04 2.74 11.73
C GLY A 274 -26.30 4.01 10.92
N CYS A 275 -26.38 5.15 11.62
CA CYS A 275 -26.46 6.47 11.00
C CYS A 275 -25.53 7.44 11.73
N GLY A 276 -25.11 8.52 11.08
CA GLY A 276 -24.14 9.43 11.68
C GLY A 276 -23.77 10.61 10.80
N SER A 277 -22.64 11.22 11.12
CA SER A 277 -22.00 12.23 10.29
C SER A 277 -20.50 11.93 10.19
N VAL A 278 -19.92 12.07 8.99
CA VAL A 278 -18.48 11.86 8.73
C VAL A 278 -17.89 13.15 8.19
N GLY A 279 -16.69 13.50 8.62
CA GLY A 279 -16.09 14.75 8.17
C GLY A 279 -14.75 15.10 8.83
N LEU A 280 -14.47 16.39 8.89
CA LEU A 280 -13.24 16.96 9.44
C LEU A 280 -13.56 17.86 10.63
N ALA A 281 -12.70 17.82 11.64
CA ALA A 281 -12.71 18.73 12.77
C ALA A 281 -11.34 19.38 12.94
N SER A 282 -11.31 20.69 13.14
CA SER A 282 -10.06 21.40 13.39
C SER A 282 -9.49 21.02 14.75
N ILE A 283 -8.16 20.92 14.81
CA ILE A 283 -7.38 20.62 16.00
C ILE A 283 -6.30 21.68 16.26
N SER A 284 -6.38 22.80 15.54
CA SER A 284 -5.40 23.88 15.54
C SER A 284 -5.19 24.50 16.92
N ASP A 285 -6.23 24.51 17.76
CA ASP A 285 -6.18 25.03 19.12
C ASP A 285 -6.99 24.16 20.09
N ALA A 286 -6.90 24.47 21.39
CA ALA A 286 -7.57 23.68 22.43
C ALA A 286 -9.10 23.75 22.37
N ALA A 287 -9.68 24.89 21.97
CA ALA A 287 -11.12 25.05 21.91
C ALA A 287 -11.71 24.24 20.74
N THR A 288 -11.10 24.33 19.55
CA THR A 288 -11.50 23.56 18.38
C THR A 288 -11.26 22.06 18.57
N ARG A 289 -10.13 21.68 19.16
CA ARG A 289 -9.82 20.27 19.48
C ARG A 289 -10.83 19.61 20.41
N ASN A 290 -11.40 20.36 21.34
CA ASN A 290 -12.37 19.86 22.33
C ASN A 290 -13.82 19.80 21.79
N ALA A 291 -14.08 20.28 20.57
CA ALA A 291 -15.41 20.22 19.97
C ALA A 291 -15.84 18.77 19.65
N TYR A 292 -14.89 17.89 19.34
CA TYR A 292 -15.14 16.50 18.92
C TYR A 292 -14.15 15.50 19.56
N GLY A 293 -14.59 14.25 19.66
CA GLY A 293 -13.85 13.16 20.30
C GLY A 293 -14.35 12.87 21.72
N PHE A 294 -13.42 12.56 22.64
CA PHE A 294 -13.79 12.16 24.01
C PHE A 294 -14.68 13.21 24.70
N GLY A 295 -15.88 12.79 25.09
CA GLY A 295 -16.84 13.63 25.83
C GLY A 295 -17.77 14.48 24.97
N SER A 296 -17.59 14.52 23.65
CA SER A 296 -18.53 15.21 22.74
C SER A 296 -19.73 14.34 22.39
N GLY A 297 -20.91 14.95 22.27
CA GLY A 297 -22.17 14.32 21.88
C GLY A 297 -22.79 14.98 20.65
N GLU A 298 -21.96 15.63 19.82
CA GLU A 298 -22.42 16.46 18.71
C GLU A 298 -22.12 15.80 17.36
N HIS A 299 -22.96 16.09 16.37
CA HIS A 299 -22.65 15.74 14.99
C HIS A 299 -21.59 16.67 14.39
N VAL A 300 -20.76 16.12 13.49
CA VAL A 300 -19.69 16.86 12.80
C VAL A 300 -20.29 17.99 11.98
N GLY A 301 -19.74 19.21 12.08
CA GLY A 301 -20.27 20.42 11.44
C GLY A 301 -21.12 21.30 12.35
N TRP A 302 -21.44 20.89 13.58
CA TRP A 302 -22.27 21.65 14.52
C TRP A 302 -21.51 22.54 15.51
N LYS A 303 -20.25 22.22 15.82
CA LYS A 303 -19.42 22.97 16.78
C LYS A 303 -18.01 23.18 16.27
N GLY A 304 -17.42 24.31 16.64
CA GLY A 304 -16.05 24.63 16.26
C GLY A 304 -15.84 24.63 14.74
N VAL A 305 -14.60 24.82 14.32
CA VAL A 305 -14.28 24.75 12.89
C VAL A 305 -14.37 23.29 12.43
N SER A 306 -15.46 22.93 11.75
CA SER A 306 -15.74 21.55 11.31
C SER A 306 -16.64 21.48 10.09
N TYR A 307 -16.52 20.37 9.35
CA TYR A 307 -17.22 20.14 8.08
C TYR A 307 -17.69 18.69 8.05
N GLY A 308 -18.99 18.46 7.96
CA GLY A 308 -19.59 17.13 8.08
C GLY A 308 -20.61 16.83 6.99
N TYR A 309 -20.60 15.58 6.51
CA TYR A 309 -21.63 15.02 5.65
C TYR A 309 -22.54 14.11 6.48
N HIS A 310 -23.84 14.41 6.50
CA HIS A 310 -24.83 13.80 7.39
C HIS A 310 -25.59 12.69 6.69
N GLY A 311 -25.79 11.57 7.38
CA GLY A 311 -26.43 10.39 6.80
C GLY A 311 -27.95 10.49 6.70
N ASN A 312 -28.60 11.11 7.68
CA ASN A 312 -30.06 11.13 7.78
C ASN A 312 -30.73 11.86 6.59
N ASP A 313 -30.11 12.90 6.07
CA ASP A 313 -30.65 13.78 5.02
C ASP A 313 -29.73 13.86 3.79
N GLY A 314 -28.44 13.55 3.93
CA GLY A 314 -27.46 13.75 2.87
C GLY A 314 -26.94 15.19 2.79
N ASP A 315 -27.22 16.01 3.79
CA ASP A 315 -26.79 17.39 3.82
C ASP A 315 -25.32 17.52 4.22
N PHE A 316 -24.70 18.55 3.68
CA PHE A 316 -23.42 19.05 4.17
C PHE A 316 -23.67 20.12 5.22
N VAL A 317 -23.04 19.96 6.37
CA VAL A 317 -23.14 20.88 7.50
C VAL A 317 -21.75 21.34 7.91
N PHE A 318 -21.54 22.64 8.06
CA PHE A 318 -20.26 23.16 8.52
C PHE A 318 -20.43 24.27 9.55
N ASN A 319 -19.44 24.41 10.43
CA ASN A 319 -19.32 25.53 11.35
C ASN A 319 -17.90 26.11 11.18
N ASP A 320 -17.81 27.42 11.05
CA ASP A 320 -16.57 28.18 10.79
C ASP A 320 -15.95 28.74 12.09
N GLY A 321 -16.50 28.39 13.24
CA GLY A 321 -16.13 28.87 14.57
C GLY A 321 -16.83 30.17 14.98
N ALA A 322 -17.57 30.85 14.11
CA ALA A 322 -18.23 32.12 14.45
C ALA A 322 -19.41 31.94 15.41
N LYS A 323 -20.03 30.75 15.40
CA LYS A 323 -21.12 30.39 16.32
C LYS A 323 -20.66 29.30 17.30
N PRO A 324 -21.00 29.41 18.60
CA PRO A 324 -20.65 28.39 19.59
C PRO A 324 -21.36 27.06 19.34
N TYR A 325 -22.49 27.08 18.62
CA TYR A 325 -23.28 25.91 18.26
C TYR A 325 -24.11 26.17 17.00
N GLY A 326 -24.42 25.08 16.28
CA GLY A 326 -25.13 25.11 15.01
C GLY A 326 -24.16 25.34 13.85
N GLY A 327 -24.47 24.76 12.69
CA GLY A 327 -23.72 24.97 11.46
C GLY A 327 -24.49 25.82 10.46
N GLU A 328 -24.03 25.80 9.22
CA GLU A 328 -24.82 26.11 8.04
C GLU A 328 -25.08 24.80 7.29
N TRP A 329 -26.33 24.61 6.86
CA TRP A 329 -26.78 23.42 6.15
C TRP A 329 -26.87 23.73 4.66
N LYS A 330 -26.37 22.80 3.84
CA LYS A 330 -26.45 22.88 2.40
C LYS A 330 -26.79 21.50 1.85
N ALA A 331 -27.79 21.43 0.97
CA ALA A 331 -28.06 20.23 0.19
C ALA A 331 -26.80 19.81 -0.57
N PHE A 332 -26.45 18.53 -0.51
CA PHE A 332 -25.16 18.07 -1.01
C PHE A 332 -25.21 16.73 -1.72
N GLY A 333 -25.50 15.64 -1.00
CA GLY A 333 -25.43 14.29 -1.51
C GLY A 333 -26.67 13.47 -1.17
N PRO A 334 -26.69 12.18 -1.56
CA PRO A 334 -27.74 11.27 -1.12
C PRO A 334 -27.68 11.03 0.40
N SER A 335 -28.80 10.76 1.03
CA SER A 335 -28.84 10.21 2.39
C SER A 335 -28.18 8.82 2.44
N TRP A 336 -27.60 8.44 3.59
CA TRP A 336 -26.97 7.15 3.83
C TRP A 336 -27.17 6.68 5.28
N GLY A 337 -26.96 5.38 5.53
CA GLY A 337 -27.25 4.79 6.84
C GLY A 337 -28.70 4.32 6.97
N ARG A 338 -29.20 4.18 8.20
CA ARG A 338 -30.57 3.72 8.48
C ARG A 338 -31.62 4.76 8.05
N ALA A 339 -31.95 4.79 6.76
CA ALA A 339 -32.98 5.66 6.21
C ALA A 339 -34.42 5.28 6.61
N SER A 340 -34.65 4.06 7.13
CA SER A 340 -36.00 3.56 7.42
C SER A 340 -36.02 2.27 8.26
N ALA A 341 -35.36 2.23 9.42
CA ALA A 341 -35.53 1.10 10.32
C ALA A 341 -36.98 1.12 10.86
N GLN A 342 -37.89 0.36 10.23
CA GLN A 342 -39.22 0.13 10.79
C GLN A 342 -39.05 -0.45 12.20
N PRO A 343 -39.67 0.16 13.23
CA PRO A 343 -39.67 -0.40 14.58
C PRO A 343 -40.31 -1.80 14.51
N GLY A 344 -39.55 -2.86 14.80
CA GLY A 344 -40.11 -4.20 14.98
C GLY A 344 -39.61 -5.31 14.03
N LYS A 345 -38.74 -5.04 13.05
CA LYS A 345 -38.03 -6.11 12.33
C LYS A 345 -36.66 -6.37 12.95
N GLN A 346 -36.60 -7.41 13.79
CA GLN A 346 -35.37 -7.99 14.35
C GLN A 346 -34.49 -8.61 13.24
N GLU A 347 -33.85 -7.77 12.45
CA GLU A 347 -32.68 -8.18 11.67
C GLU A 347 -31.54 -7.20 11.98
N GLU A 348 -31.15 -7.12 13.26
CA GLU A 348 -29.99 -6.32 13.69
C GLU A 348 -28.68 -6.79 13.05
N ASP A 349 -28.61 -8.05 12.59
CA ASP A 349 -27.45 -8.61 11.90
C ASP A 349 -27.34 -8.27 10.41
N GLN A 350 -28.39 -7.75 9.77
CA GLN A 350 -28.39 -7.41 8.33
C GLN A 350 -28.51 -5.91 8.03
N ALA A 351 -28.35 -5.04 9.03
CA ALA A 351 -28.37 -3.60 8.77
C ALA A 351 -27.30 -3.23 7.73
N PRO A 352 -27.66 -2.50 6.66
CA PRO A 352 -26.72 -2.17 5.59
C PRO A 352 -25.57 -1.32 6.13
N THR A 353 -24.36 -1.66 5.72
CA THR A 353 -23.14 -0.88 5.99
C THR A 353 -22.88 0.06 4.84
N PHE A 354 -22.61 1.33 5.14
CA PHE A 354 -22.24 2.34 4.16
C PHE A 354 -20.80 2.79 4.40
N THR A 355 -19.99 2.85 3.34
CA THR A 355 -18.62 3.39 3.42
C THR A 355 -18.60 4.83 2.94
N VAL A 356 -18.38 5.76 3.85
CA VAL A 356 -18.26 7.19 3.56
C VAL A 356 -16.81 7.59 3.61
N GLY A 357 -16.30 8.18 2.54
CA GLY A 357 -14.97 8.78 2.52
C GLY A 357 -15.03 10.28 2.69
N CYS A 358 -14.00 10.84 3.30
CA CYS A 358 -13.82 12.28 3.44
C CYS A 358 -12.36 12.64 3.17
N GLY A 359 -12.14 13.58 2.27
CA GLY A 359 -10.81 14.07 1.92
C GLY A 359 -10.69 15.58 1.98
N LEU A 360 -9.48 16.03 2.25
CA LEU A 360 -9.07 17.43 2.24
C LEU A 360 -8.07 17.62 1.11
N ASP A 361 -8.42 18.47 0.14
CA ASP A 361 -7.47 19.06 -0.79
C ASP A 361 -7.02 20.40 -0.20
N ALA A 362 -5.87 20.41 0.46
CA ALA A 362 -5.37 21.60 1.14
C ALA A 362 -4.88 22.66 0.15
N ASP A 363 -4.46 22.26 -1.05
CA ASP A 363 -4.01 23.18 -2.10
C ASP A 363 -5.19 23.98 -2.67
N LYS A 364 -6.38 23.36 -2.76
CA LYS A 364 -7.63 24.00 -3.20
C LYS A 364 -8.50 24.52 -2.06
N HIS A 365 -8.09 24.34 -0.80
CA HIS A 365 -8.90 24.65 0.38
C HIS A 365 -10.30 24.04 0.32
N GLN A 366 -10.39 22.76 -0.04
CA GLN A 366 -11.67 22.09 -0.30
C GLN A 366 -11.76 20.74 0.39
N VAL A 367 -12.92 20.47 0.99
CA VAL A 367 -13.27 19.12 1.47
C VAL A 367 -14.13 18.43 0.42
N PHE A 368 -13.91 17.14 0.20
CA PHE A 368 -14.72 16.32 -0.70
C PHE A 368 -15.13 15.02 -0.01
N PHE A 369 -16.21 14.41 -0.52
CA PHE A 369 -16.79 13.21 0.07
C PHE A 369 -17.01 12.14 -0.98
N THR A 370 -16.98 10.89 -0.52
CA THR A 370 -17.29 9.71 -1.32
C THR A 370 -18.29 8.85 -0.57
N LEU A 371 -19.07 8.07 -1.32
CA LEU A 371 -20.02 7.12 -0.78
C LEU A 371 -19.92 5.81 -1.57
N ASN A 372 -19.64 4.72 -0.85
CA ASN A 372 -19.47 3.38 -1.39
C ASN A 372 -18.50 3.33 -2.58
N GLY A 373 -17.35 4.02 -2.43
CA GLY A 373 -16.28 4.05 -3.44
C GLY A 373 -16.57 4.96 -4.64
N LYS A 374 -17.60 5.81 -4.59
CA LYS A 374 -17.93 6.78 -5.64
C LYS A 374 -17.83 8.21 -5.11
N MET A 375 -17.32 9.12 -5.92
CA MET A 375 -17.31 10.54 -5.60
C MET A 375 -18.75 11.04 -5.42
N VAL A 376 -19.03 11.70 -4.29
CA VAL A 376 -20.29 12.44 -4.08
C VAL A 376 -20.13 13.84 -4.65
N GLY A 377 -19.03 14.49 -4.31
CA GLY A 377 -18.70 15.83 -4.76
C GLY A 377 -17.78 16.53 -3.78
N ALA A 378 -17.49 17.78 -4.11
CA ALA A 378 -16.71 18.66 -3.27
C ALA A 378 -17.62 19.67 -2.58
N ALA A 379 -17.39 19.93 -1.30
CA ALA A 379 -18.32 20.68 -0.48
C ALA A 379 -18.46 22.13 -0.95
N PRO A 380 -19.66 22.72 -0.86
CA PRO A 380 -19.96 24.07 -1.30
C PRO A 380 -19.50 25.14 -0.29
N THR A 381 -18.27 25.01 0.22
CA THR A 381 -17.64 25.98 1.13
C THR A 381 -16.11 25.90 1.02
N THR A 382 -15.44 27.00 1.31
CA THR A 382 -13.98 27.05 1.42
C THR A 382 -13.56 26.60 2.81
N VAL A 383 -12.62 25.67 2.89
CA VAL A 383 -12.05 25.21 4.15
C VAL A 383 -11.08 26.25 4.70
N LEU A 384 -11.32 26.70 5.92
CA LEU A 384 -10.42 27.62 6.63
C LEU A 384 -9.02 26.99 6.82
N PRO A 385 -7.93 27.77 6.81
CA PRO A 385 -6.60 27.27 7.14
C PRO A 385 -6.55 26.65 8.54
N GLY A 386 -5.87 25.51 8.68
CA GLY A 386 -5.70 24.84 9.97
C GLY A 386 -5.30 23.38 9.84
N ASP A 387 -5.04 22.77 10.99
CA ASP A 387 -4.83 21.32 11.09
C ASP A 387 -6.18 20.65 11.33
N TYR A 388 -6.48 19.61 10.54
CA TYR A 388 -7.75 18.89 10.56
C TYR A 388 -7.55 17.40 10.82
N ALA A 389 -8.33 16.87 11.75
CA ALA A 389 -8.41 15.43 12.03
C ALA A 389 -9.67 14.82 11.42
N ALA A 390 -9.64 13.52 11.16
CA ALA A 390 -10.84 12.76 10.85
C ALA A 390 -11.83 12.86 12.02
N ALA A 391 -13.09 13.08 11.71
CA ALA A 391 -14.16 13.16 12.70
C ALA A 391 -15.37 12.34 12.25
N VAL A 392 -15.96 11.62 13.20
CA VAL A 392 -17.15 10.78 13.01
C VAL A 392 -18.05 10.97 14.20
N SER A 393 -19.35 11.11 13.96
CA SER A 393 -20.36 11.01 15.01
C SER A 393 -21.33 9.89 14.68
N MET A 394 -21.53 8.98 15.64
CA MET A 394 -22.48 7.86 15.54
C MET A 394 -23.76 8.25 16.27
N HIS A 395 -24.91 8.08 15.63
CA HIS A 395 -26.16 8.67 16.11
C HIS A 395 -26.78 7.89 17.29
N ALA A 396 -26.84 6.57 17.19
CA ALA A 396 -27.59 5.71 18.11
C ALA A 396 -26.68 4.76 18.93
N PHE A 397 -27.19 4.29 20.07
CA PHE A 397 -26.56 3.21 20.82
C PHE A 397 -26.45 1.96 19.95
N GLY A 398 -25.28 1.31 20.00
CA GLY A 398 -25.00 0.11 19.23
C GLY A 398 -24.55 0.37 17.79
N ASP A 399 -24.59 1.63 17.31
CA ASP A 399 -23.98 1.98 16.03
C ASP A 399 -22.48 1.64 16.05
N GLN A 400 -21.97 1.19 14.90
CA GLN A 400 -20.57 0.80 14.74
C GLN A 400 -19.94 1.53 13.57
N ALA A 401 -18.70 1.96 13.75
CA ALA A 401 -17.87 2.58 12.73
C ALA A 401 -16.57 1.78 12.57
N VAL A 402 -16.19 1.45 11.34
CA VAL A 402 -14.85 0.94 11.03
C VAL A 402 -14.10 2.03 10.27
N ILE A 403 -13.08 2.61 10.91
CA ILE A 403 -12.31 3.74 10.39
C ILE A 403 -11.03 3.23 9.75
N ASN A 404 -10.84 3.59 8.47
CA ASN A 404 -9.61 3.41 7.72
C ASN A 404 -8.97 4.79 7.48
N ALA A 405 -7.94 5.12 8.26
CA ALA A 405 -7.16 6.37 8.11
C ALA A 405 -5.94 6.21 7.18
N GLY A 406 -5.94 5.19 6.32
CA GLY A 406 -4.85 4.89 5.38
C GLY A 406 -4.11 3.58 5.66
N ALA A 407 -4.42 2.88 6.74
CA ALA A 407 -3.76 1.61 7.09
C ALA A 407 -4.15 0.41 6.20
N ALA A 408 -5.25 0.53 5.44
CA ALA A 408 -5.71 -0.48 4.49
C ALA A 408 -6.11 0.14 3.13
N PRO A 409 -6.22 -0.66 2.05
CA PRO A 409 -6.79 -0.20 0.78
C PRO A 409 -8.14 0.51 0.97
N PHE A 410 -8.32 1.62 0.26
CA PHE A 410 -9.58 2.34 0.22
C PHE A 410 -10.55 1.71 -0.78
N LEU A 411 -11.84 1.88 -0.55
CA LEU A 411 -12.87 1.50 -1.51
C LEU A 411 -12.92 2.49 -2.69
N PHE A 412 -12.73 3.78 -2.42
CA PHE A 412 -12.59 4.81 -3.44
C PHE A 412 -11.20 4.73 -4.12
N ASP A 413 -11.19 4.98 -5.43
CA ASP A 413 -9.98 5.05 -6.25
C ASP A 413 -9.22 6.36 -5.99
N ILE A 414 -8.61 6.48 -4.81
CA ILE A 414 -7.96 7.71 -4.36
C ILE A 414 -6.70 8.03 -5.17
N GLU A 415 -5.96 7.03 -5.63
CA GLU A 415 -4.80 7.26 -6.49
C GLU A 415 -5.24 7.80 -7.86
N GLY A 416 -6.31 7.27 -8.45
CA GLY A 416 -6.90 7.80 -9.68
C GLY A 416 -7.37 9.25 -9.51
N PHE A 417 -8.03 9.55 -8.39
CA PHE A 417 -8.40 10.92 -8.04
C PHE A 417 -7.18 11.84 -7.97
N CYS A 418 -6.15 11.48 -7.21
CA CYS A 418 -4.91 12.25 -7.07
C CYS A 418 -4.18 12.42 -8.42
N ALA A 419 -4.21 11.45 -9.32
CA ALA A 419 -3.60 11.60 -10.65
C ALA A 419 -4.39 12.54 -11.57
N SER A 420 -5.71 12.62 -11.40
CA SER A 420 -6.60 13.43 -12.25
C SER A 420 -6.86 14.86 -11.73
N SER A 421 -6.57 15.11 -10.45
CA SER A 421 -7.03 16.32 -9.75
C SER A 421 -6.26 17.59 -10.05
#